data_AF-A0A966RRA6-F1
#
_entry.id   AF-A0A966RRA6-F1
#
_cell.length_a   1.000
_cell.length_b   1.000
_cell.length_c   1.000
_cell.angle_alpha   90.00
_cell.angle_beta   90.00
_cell.angle_gamma   90.00
#
_symmetry.space_group_name_H-M   'P 1'
#
loop_
_entity.id
_entity.type
_entity.pdbx_description
1 polymer ?
#
loop_
_entity_poly.entity_id
_entity_poly.type
_entity_poly.pdbx_seq_one_letter_code
_entity_poly.pdbx_strand_id
1 'polypeptide(L)'
;EHKPMHGGVLVTVKDIDYELVANPTALRLFVRDHGKPVDVSKTTAKLTLLSGTEKQEVELKASGDKLEALGNFKVSPGTKVVAVVSSGGKQATARFVLK
;
A
#
# COMPACT_ATOMS: atom_id res chain seq x y z
N GLU A 1 9.02 6.47 17.01
CA GLU A 1 8.13 6.63 15.84
C GLU A 1 8.73 5.92 14.64
N HIS A 2 7.94 5.14 13.91
CA HIS A 2 8.35 4.58 12.63
C HIS A 2 8.31 5.66 11.55
N LYS A 3 9.33 5.67 10.68
CA LYS A 3 9.43 6.62 9.57
C LYS A 3 9.23 5.89 8.22
N PRO A 4 8.64 6.56 7.22
CA PRO A 4 8.68 6.07 5.84
C PRO A 4 10.14 5.92 5.39
N MET A 5 10.46 4.84 4.68
CA MET A 5 11.81 4.54 4.19
C MET A 5 11.96 4.71 2.68
N HIS A 6 10.85 4.80 1.95
CA HIS A 6 10.77 4.80 0.49
C HIS A 6 10.14 6.08 -0.06
N GLY A 7 9.94 7.08 0.80
CA GLY A 7 9.29 8.35 0.44
C GLY A 7 7.77 8.25 0.33
N GLY A 8 7.17 7.20 0.89
CA GLY A 8 5.73 6.97 0.87
C GLY A 8 4.99 7.56 2.07
N VAL A 9 3.70 7.24 2.13
CA VAL A 9 2.86 7.47 3.31
C VAL A 9 2.89 6.21 4.18
N LEU A 10 3.32 6.35 5.43
CA LEU A 10 3.37 5.24 6.39
C LEU A 10 2.09 5.20 7.25
N VAL A 11 1.53 4.01 7.41
CA VAL A 11 0.41 3.71 8.31
C VAL A 11 0.74 2.44 9.09
N THR A 12 0.61 2.49 10.42
CA THR A 12 0.82 1.33 11.29
C THR A 12 -0.53 0.75 11.72
N VAL A 13 -0.72 -0.57 11.55
CA VAL A 13 -1.91 -1.31 11.97
C VAL A 13 -1.46 -2.54 12.74
N LYS A 14 -1.79 -2.63 14.04
CA LYS A 14 -1.39 -3.75 14.93
C LYS A 14 0.12 -4.04 14.85
N ASP A 15 0.94 -3.00 15.01
CA ASP A 15 2.41 -3.06 14.97
C ASP A 15 3.04 -3.47 13.62
N ILE A 16 2.20 -3.62 12.58
CA ILE A 16 2.65 -3.79 11.20
C ILE A 16 2.60 -2.43 10.49
N ASP A 17 3.74 -2.05 9.96
CA ASP A 17 3.93 -0.86 9.14
C ASP A 17 3.62 -1.16 7.67
N TYR A 18 2.75 -0.35 7.10
CA TYR A 18 2.43 -0.33 5.69
C TYR A 18 2.88 1.01 5.12
N GLU A 19 3.84 0.99 4.19
CA GLU A 19 4.28 2.19 3.49
C GLU A 19 3.81 2.15 2.04
N LEU A 20 2.93 3.09 1.68
CA LEU A 20 2.43 3.24 0.33
C LEU A 20 3.22 4.32 -0.41
N VAL A 21 3.93 3.93 -1.47
CA VAL A 21 4.51 4.84 -2.46
C VAL A 21 3.60 4.81 -3.68
N ALA A 22 2.94 5.93 -3.96
CA ALA A 22 1.97 6.05 -5.03
C ALA A 22 2.37 7.18 -5.98
N ASN A 23 2.46 6.87 -7.27
CA ASN A 23 2.65 7.85 -8.33
C ASN A 23 1.79 7.45 -9.56
N PRO A 24 1.70 8.30 -10.59
CA PRO A 24 0.80 8.03 -11.72
C PRO A 24 1.11 6.75 -12.51
N THR A 25 2.33 6.20 -12.41
CA THR A 25 2.77 5.03 -13.19
C THR A 25 2.97 3.75 -12.39
N ALA A 26 3.07 3.86 -11.06
CA ALA A 26 3.33 2.75 -10.16
C ALA A 26 2.68 2.96 -8.80
N LEU A 27 2.11 1.88 -8.27
CA LEU A 27 1.68 1.76 -6.87
C LEU A 27 2.53 0.68 -6.21
N ARG A 28 3.15 1.02 -5.08
CA ARG A 28 4.02 0.12 -4.33
C ARG A 28 3.65 0.14 -2.85
N LEU A 29 3.48 -1.04 -2.27
CA LEU A 29 3.22 -1.22 -0.85
C LEU A 29 4.35 -2.05 -0.23
N PHE A 30 5.08 -1.43 0.69
CA PHE A 30 6.07 -2.08 1.53
C PHE A 30 5.43 -2.44 2.86
N VAL A 31 5.75 -3.63 3.37
CA VAL A 31 5.21 -4.15 4.63
C VAL A 31 6.37 -4.47 5.56
N ARG A 32 6.30 -3.98 6.80
CA ARG A 32 7.27 -4.29 7.84
C ARG A 32 6.56 -4.69 9.13
N ASP A 33 7.05 -5.73 9.77
CA ASP A 33 6.56 -6.20 11.07
C ASP A 33 7.59 -5.86 12.13
N HIS A 34 7.21 -5.06 13.13
CA HIS A 34 8.14 -4.51 14.14
C HIS A 34 9.40 -3.87 13.50
N GLY A 35 9.19 -3.13 12.40
CA GLY A 35 10.26 -2.46 11.65
C GLY A 35 11.12 -3.35 10.74
N LYS A 36 10.89 -4.68 10.72
CA LYS A 36 11.61 -5.63 9.86
C LYS A 36 10.84 -5.91 8.57
N PRO A 37 11.49 -5.93 7.39
CA PRO A 37 10.84 -6.36 6.15
C PRO A 37 10.21 -7.75 6.31
N VAL A 38 9.01 -7.92 5.75
CA VAL A 38 8.34 -9.23 5.71
C VAL A 38 8.43 -9.83 4.31
N ASP A 39 8.45 -11.15 4.23
CA ASP A 39 8.30 -11.83 2.94
C ASP A 39 6.88 -11.62 2.39
N VAL A 40 6.79 -10.95 1.26
CA VAL A 40 5.52 -10.65 0.58
C VAL A 40 5.19 -11.63 -0.54
N SER A 41 6.01 -12.67 -0.76
CA SER A 41 5.84 -13.65 -1.87
C SER A 41 4.46 -14.31 -1.93
N LYS A 42 3.81 -14.50 -0.78
CA LYS A 42 2.45 -15.06 -0.63
C LYS A 42 1.41 -14.03 -0.19
N THR A 43 1.75 -12.76 -0.31
CA THR A 43 0.88 -11.64 0.08
C THR A 43 0.30 -11.01 -1.17
N THR A 44 -0.98 -10.64 -1.11
CA THR A 44 -1.63 -9.81 -2.13
C THR A 44 -2.24 -8.59 -1.45
N ALA A 45 -2.43 -7.52 -2.22
CA ALA A 45 -3.16 -6.36 -1.72
C ALA A 45 -4.11 -5.83 -2.79
N LYS A 46 -5.33 -5.51 -2.38
CA LYS A 46 -6.27 -4.76 -3.21
C LYS A 46 -6.31 -3.33 -2.72
N LEU A 47 -5.94 -2.38 -3.57
CA LEU A 47 -6.08 -0.95 -3.34
C LEU A 47 -7.40 -0.45 -3.92
N THR A 48 -8.09 0.39 -3.16
CA THR A 48 -9.19 1.23 -3.65
C THR A 48 -8.75 2.68 -3.52
N LEU A 49 -8.55 3.35 -4.66
CA LEU A 49 -8.19 4.76 -4.74
C LEU A 49 -9.47 5.57 -4.90
N LEU A 50 -9.63 6.59 -4.06
CA LEU A 50 -10.77 7.51 -4.06
C LEU A 50 -10.23 8.94 -4.24
N SER A 51 -10.45 9.53 -5.41
CA SER A 51 -10.04 10.90 -5.74
C SER A 51 -11.26 11.70 -6.16
N GLY A 52 -11.73 12.61 -5.29
CA GLY A 52 -13.01 13.28 -5.46
C GLY A 52 -14.17 12.28 -5.54
N THR A 53 -14.85 12.24 -6.68
CA THR A 53 -15.95 11.30 -6.99
C THR A 53 -15.49 10.04 -7.72
N GLU A 54 -14.20 9.96 -8.09
CA GLU A 54 -13.66 8.84 -8.86
C GLU A 54 -13.17 7.71 -7.96
N LYS A 55 -13.49 6.48 -8.36
CA LYS A 55 -13.05 5.24 -7.70
C LYS A 55 -12.26 4.39 -8.69
N GLN A 56 -11.07 3.95 -8.29
CA GLN A 56 -10.25 3.00 -9.04
C GLN A 56 -9.80 1.85 -8.13
N GLU A 57 -10.02 0.61 -8.55
CA GLU A 57 -9.53 -0.58 -7.83
C GLU A 57 -8.30 -1.16 -8.53
N VAL A 58 -7.27 -1.50 -7.77
CA VAL A 58 -6.00 -2.01 -8.29
C VAL A 58 -5.54 -3.18 -7.44
N GLU A 59 -5.16 -4.29 -8.08
CA GLU A 59 -4.51 -5.41 -7.40
C GLU A 59 -2.99 -5.24 -7.47
N LEU A 60 -2.32 -5.34 -6.31
CA LEU A 60 -0.87 -5.39 -6.21
C LEU A 60 -0.40 -6.84 -6.05
N LYS A 61 0.69 -7.17 -6.75
CA LYS A 61 1.33 -8.49 -6.70
C LYS A 61 2.74 -8.39 -6.15
N ALA A 62 3.24 -9.46 -5.56
CA ALA A 62 4.61 -9.51 -5.06
C ALA A 62 5.63 -9.22 -6.18
N SER A 63 6.57 -8.32 -5.91
CA SER A 63 7.63 -7.87 -6.80
C SER A 63 8.90 -7.62 -5.97
N GLY A 64 9.61 -8.70 -5.65
CA GLY A 64 10.73 -8.67 -4.70
C GLY A 64 10.24 -8.51 -3.27
N ASP A 65 10.64 -7.42 -2.62
CA ASP A 65 10.37 -7.07 -1.21
C ASP A 65 9.09 -6.23 -0.99
N LYS A 66 8.32 -5.99 -2.05
CA LYS A 66 7.13 -5.15 -2.05
C LYS A 66 5.99 -5.76 -2.84
N LEU A 67 4.78 -5.24 -2.65
CA LEU A 67 3.67 -5.46 -3.57
C LEU A 67 3.62 -4.30 -4.58
N GLU A 68 3.46 -4.60 -5.85
CA GLU A 68 3.53 -3.62 -6.93
C GLU A 68 2.43 -3.82 -7.97
N ALA A 69 1.97 -2.70 -8.53
CA ALA A 69 1.26 -2.63 -9.79
C ALA A 69 1.83 -1.48 -10.62
N LEU A 70 2.10 -1.75 -11.89
CA LEU A 70 2.46 -0.74 -12.89
C LEU A 70 1.24 -0.46 -13.76
N GLY A 71 1.08 0.77 -14.22
CA GLY A 71 -0.08 1.15 -15.01
C GLY A 71 -0.27 2.66 -15.08
N ASN A 72 -1.54 3.09 -15.16
CA ASN A 72 -1.90 4.49 -15.11
C ASN A 72 -2.90 4.70 -13.96
N PHE A 73 -2.49 5.46 -12.96
CA PHE A 73 -3.22 5.61 -11.70
C PHE A 73 -3.59 7.06 -11.46
N LYS A 74 -4.85 7.29 -11.10
CA LYS A 74 -5.32 8.62 -10.70
C LYS A 74 -4.96 8.85 -9.24
N VAL A 75 -3.79 9.44 -9.03
CA VAL A 75 -3.28 9.83 -7.70
C VAL A 75 -3.01 11.32 -7.68
N SER A 76 -3.52 11.98 -6.65
CA SER A 76 -3.35 13.41 -6.40
C SER A 76 -3.33 13.65 -4.88
N PRO A 77 -2.80 14.80 -4.42
CA PRO A 77 -2.91 15.20 -3.02
C PRO A 77 -4.35 15.11 -2.53
N GLY A 78 -4.55 14.49 -1.36
CA GLY A 78 -5.87 14.23 -0.78
C GLY A 78 -6.57 12.96 -1.27
N THR A 79 -6.01 12.23 -2.27
CA THR A 79 -6.52 10.90 -2.66
C THR A 79 -6.51 9.98 -1.45
N LYS A 80 -7.67 9.39 -1.14
CA LYS A 80 -7.80 8.40 -0.07
C LYS A 80 -7.55 7.02 -0.67
N VAL A 81 -6.70 6.23 -0.04
CA VAL A 81 -6.43 4.86 -0.48
C VAL A 81 -6.77 3.89 0.62
N VAL A 82 -7.61 2.90 0.32
CA VAL A 82 -7.87 1.77 1.22
C VAL A 82 -7.12 0.56 0.68
N ALA A 83 -6.18 0.03 1.45
CA ALA A 83 -5.45 -1.18 1.14
C ALA A 83 -5.98 -2.35 1.97
N VAL A 84 -6.52 -3.36 1.31
CA VAL A 84 -6.83 -4.65 1.94
C VAL A 84 -5.70 -5.61 1.61
N VAL A 85 -4.89 -5.93 2.62
CA VAL A 85 -3.72 -6.80 2.48
C VAL A 85 -4.08 -8.19 3.00
N SER A 86 -3.86 -9.22 2.18
CA SER A 86 -4.11 -10.62 2.52
C SER A 86 -2.80 -11.39 2.55
N SER A 87 -2.50 -12.05 3.66
CA SER A 87 -1.29 -12.87 3.82
C SER A 87 -1.63 -14.11 4.65
N GLY A 88 -1.40 -15.31 4.10
CA GLY A 88 -1.58 -16.57 4.83
C GLY A 88 -2.98 -16.76 5.45
N GLY A 89 -4.04 -16.31 4.76
CA GLY A 89 -5.43 -16.39 5.23
C GLY A 89 -5.84 -15.31 6.24
N LYS A 90 -4.94 -14.42 6.64
CA LYS A 90 -5.24 -13.24 7.47
C LYS A 90 -5.38 -12.01 6.60
N GLN A 91 -6.28 -11.10 7.00
CA GLN A 91 -6.46 -9.80 6.36
C GLN A 91 -6.18 -8.65 7.31
N ALA A 92 -5.58 -7.60 6.76
CA ALA A 92 -5.41 -6.31 7.40
C ALA A 92 -5.92 -5.20 6.47
N THR A 93 -6.39 -4.09 7.04
CA THR A 93 -6.82 -2.92 6.28
C THR A 93 -6.04 -1.70 6.72
N ALA A 94 -5.28 -1.10 5.80
CA ALA A 94 -4.59 0.17 6.00
C ALA A 94 -5.29 1.28 5.18
N ARG A 95 -5.38 2.47 5.75
CA ARG A 95 -6.04 3.64 5.14
C ARG A 95 -5.06 4.78 5.03
N PHE A 96 -4.81 5.25 3.81
CA PHE A 96 -3.85 6.30 3.50
C PHE A 96 -4.57 7.54 2.99
N VAL A 97 -3.95 8.70 3.20
CA VAL A 97 -4.26 9.94 2.51
C VAL A 97 -2.96 10.41 1.85
N LEU A 98 -2.94 10.48 0.53
CA LEU A 98 -1.76 10.93 -0.22
C LEU A 98 -1.55 12.43 0.05
N LYS A 99 -0.30 12.81 0.27
CA LYS A 99 0.11 14.21 0.49
C LYS A 99 0.42 14.92 -0.82
#